data_AF-A0A7S1UW23-F1
#
_entry.id   AF-A0A7S1UW23-F1
#
_cell.length_a   1.000
_cell.length_b   1.000
_cell.length_c   1.000
_cell.angle_alpha   90.00
_cell.angle_beta   90.00
_cell.angle_gamma   90.00
#
_symmetry.space_group_name_H-M   'P 1'
#
loop_
_entity.id
_entity.type
_entity.pdbx_description
1 polymer ?
#
loop_
_entity_poly.entity_id
_entity_poly.type
_entity_poly.pdbx_seq_one_letter_code
_entity_poly.pdbx_strand_id
1 'polypeptide(L)'
;DDMGFLLSIVFYFFTFAGGCLIWVLNSRWVHPFQSAPLQLFGTAILMACTFGFVKVHIDMGDSCYPMPNTPPHLTTKGIFQYARHPMYAIFLWAAIGTLLATLNWVISWCVFGL
;
A
#
# COMPACT_ATOMS: atom_id res chain seq x y z
N ASP A 1 -17.55 -3.69 8.40
CA ASP A 1 -17.20 -4.66 9.47
C ASP A 1 -15.78 -4.43 9.94
N ASP A 2 -15.61 -3.98 11.19
CA ASP A 2 -14.31 -3.67 11.81
C ASP A 2 -13.30 -4.82 11.72
N MET A 3 -13.80 -6.06 11.70
CA MET A 3 -13.01 -7.28 11.53
C MET A 3 -12.30 -7.35 10.18
N GLY A 4 -12.96 -6.95 9.09
CA GLY A 4 -12.35 -6.95 7.75
C GLY A 4 -11.27 -5.88 7.61
N PHE A 5 -11.45 -4.75 8.29
CA PHE A 5 -10.46 -3.67 8.39
C PHE A 5 -9.24 -4.09 9.22
N LEU A 6 -9.47 -4.73 10.37
CA LEU A 6 -8.40 -5.30 11.19
C LEU A 6 -7.61 -6.35 10.42
N LEU A 7 -8.29 -7.26 9.72
CA LEU A 7 -7.66 -8.26 8.86
C LEU A 7 -6.82 -7.63 7.75
N SER A 8 -7.31 -6.58 7.08
CA SER A 8 -6.56 -5.94 5.99
C SER A 8 -5.30 -5.25 6.49
N ILE A 9 -5.35 -4.56 7.64
CA ILE A 9 -4.18 -3.96 8.30
C ILE A 9 -3.20 -5.04 8.74
N VAL A 10 -3.69 -6.13 9.31
CA VAL A 10 -2.86 -7.26 9.73
C VAL A 10 -2.15 -7.89 8.54
N PHE A 11 -2.86 -8.15 7.44
CA PHE A 11 -2.25 -8.66 6.21
C PHE A 11 -1.20 -7.69 5.65
N TYR A 12 -1.49 -6.39 5.61
CA TYR A 12 -0.53 -5.36 5.16
C TYR A 12 0.72 -5.29 6.06
N PHE A 13 0.53 -5.36 7.38
CA PHE A 13 1.63 -5.34 8.34
C PHE A 13 2.52 -6.58 8.20
N PHE A 14 1.92 -7.77 8.05
CA PHE A 14 2.70 -9.01 7.87
C PHE A 14 3.37 -9.11 6.51
N THR A 15 2.77 -8.59 5.44
CA THR A 15 3.46 -8.51 4.13
C THR A 15 4.59 -7.48 4.16
N PHE A 16 4.41 -6.34 4.83
CA PHE A 16 5.47 -5.35 5.03
C PHE A 16 6.62 -5.93 5.87
N ALA A 17 6.30 -6.56 7.00
CA ALA A 17 7.28 -7.22 7.87
C ALA A 17 7.99 -8.38 7.14
N GLY A 18 7.27 -9.18 6.35
CA GLY A 18 7.86 -10.21 5.49
C GLY A 18 8.81 -9.64 4.45
N GLY A 19 8.45 -8.52 3.81
CA GLY A 19 9.32 -7.79 2.88
C GLY A 19 10.60 -7.28 3.56
N CYS A 20 10.49 -6.70 4.76
CA CYS A 20 11.64 -6.29 5.58
C CYS A 20 12.48 -7.49 6.06
N LEU A 21 11.88 -8.65 6.33
CA LEU A 21 12.60 -9.83 6.78
C LEU A 21 13.35 -10.50 5.63
N ILE A 22 12.79 -10.53 4.42
CA ILE A 22 13.48 -10.93 3.19
C ILE A 22 14.68 -9.99 2.91
N TRP A 23 14.53 -8.69 3.21
CA TRP A 23 15.61 -7.71 3.12
C TRP A 23 16.77 -8.04 4.09
N VAL A 24 16.47 -8.43 5.32
CA VAL A 24 17.47 -8.88 6.32
C VAL A 24 18.14 -10.19 5.91
N LEU A 25 17.40 -11.10 5.27
CA LEU A 25 17.92 -12.41 4.86
C LEU A 25 18.88 -12.36 3.65
N ASN A 26 19.05 -11.20 3.02
CA ASN A 26 20.06 -10.93 1.99
C ASN A 26 20.19 -12.03 0.93
N SER A 27 19.05 -12.57 0.48
CA SER A 27 19.02 -13.62 -0.53
C SER A 27 19.38 -13.03 -1.88
N ARG A 28 20.67 -13.10 -2.25
CA ARG A 28 21.23 -12.58 -3.51
C ARG A 28 20.52 -13.08 -4.77
N TRP A 29 19.80 -14.21 -4.68
CA TRP A 29 19.03 -14.79 -5.78
C TRP A 29 17.84 -13.92 -6.23
N VAL A 30 17.22 -13.20 -5.30
CA VAL A 30 16.02 -12.38 -5.59
C VAL A 30 16.35 -10.89 -5.70
N HIS A 31 17.57 -10.50 -5.29
CA HIS A 31 18.04 -9.12 -5.26
C HIS A 31 19.36 -8.98 -6.04
N PRO A 32 19.30 -8.93 -7.39
CA PRO A 32 20.50 -8.84 -8.24
C PRO A 32 21.26 -7.54 -8.02
N PHE A 33 20.58 -6.49 -7.57
CA PHE A 33 21.16 -5.19 -7.24
C PHE A 33 20.60 -4.71 -5.90
N GLN A 34 21.49 -4.34 -4.98
CA GLN A 34 21.12 -3.74 -3.69
C GLN A 34 21.74 -2.35 -3.58
N SER A 35 20.88 -1.34 -3.41
CA SER A 35 21.30 0.03 -3.15
C SER A 35 20.51 0.62 -2.00
N ALA A 36 21.18 0.79 -0.86
CA ALA A 36 20.63 1.39 0.34
C ALA A 36 19.86 2.72 0.10
N PRO A 37 20.35 3.69 -0.70
CA PRO A 37 19.62 4.95 -0.90
C PRO A 37 18.29 4.75 -1.64
N LEU A 38 18.24 3.85 -2.63
CA LEU A 38 17.03 3.59 -3.41
C LEU A 38 15.99 2.83 -2.56
N GLN A 39 16.47 1.91 -1.73
CA GLN A 39 15.63 1.14 -0.83
C GLN A 39 15.05 2.01 0.30
N LEU A 40 15.84 2.91 0.87
CA LEU A 40 15.37 3.92 1.82
C LEU A 40 14.31 4.83 1.19
N PHE A 41 14.52 5.25 -0.05
CA PHE A 41 13.54 6.04 -0.79
C PHE A 41 12.23 5.28 -1.02
N GLY A 42 12.30 4.01 -1.44
CA GLY A 42 11.14 3.13 -1.56
C GLY A 42 10.39 2.96 -0.24
N THR A 43 11.14 2.81 0.86
CA THR A 43 10.58 2.69 2.22
C THR A 43 9.86 3.98 2.65
N ALA A 44 10.43 5.15 2.34
CA ALA A 44 9.80 6.43 2.60
C ALA A 44 8.48 6.58 1.81
N ILE A 45 8.44 6.15 0.55
CA ILE A 45 7.22 6.12 -0.26
C ILE A 45 6.17 5.20 0.39
N LEU A 46 6.55 4.01 0.85
CA LEU A 46 5.64 3.07 1.51
C LEU A 46 5.07 3.64 2.81
N MET A 47 5.89 4.32 3.61
CA MET A 47 5.43 5.00 4.82
C MET A 47 4.39 6.07 4.47
N ALA A 48 4.68 6.90 3.46
CA ALA A 48 3.73 7.92 2.98
C ALA A 48 2.42 7.30 2.47
N CYS A 49 2.49 6.19 1.74
CA CYS A 49 1.32 5.45 1.27
C CYS A 49 0.50 4.89 2.44
N THR A 50 1.16 4.38 3.49
CA THR A 50 0.50 3.87 4.69
C THR A 50 -0.26 4.98 5.42
N PHE A 51 0.35 6.14 5.61
CA PHE A 51 -0.34 7.30 6.18
C PHE A 51 -1.50 7.77 5.30
N GLY A 52 -1.31 7.84 3.98
CA GLY A 52 -2.35 8.16 3.03
C GLY A 52 -3.53 7.17 3.11
N PHE A 53 -3.23 5.88 3.24
CA PHE A 53 -4.23 4.82 3.35
C PHE A 53 -5.06 4.98 4.62
N VAL A 54 -4.42 5.18 5.77
CA VAL A 54 -5.10 5.43 7.04
C VAL A 54 -6.00 6.66 6.93
N LYS A 55 -5.49 7.76 6.36
CA LYS A 55 -6.27 8.99 6.20
C LYS A 55 -7.47 8.80 5.26
N VAL A 56 -7.29 8.09 4.15
CA VAL A 56 -8.40 7.73 3.25
C VAL A 56 -9.47 6.96 3.99
N HIS A 57 -9.11 5.97 4.81
CA HIS A 57 -10.09 5.17 5.55
C HIS A 57 -10.82 5.98 6.61
N ILE A 58 -10.13 6.87 7.32
CA ILE A 58 -10.76 7.80 8.27
C ILE A 58 -11.75 8.72 7.54
N ASP A 59 -11.36 9.27 6.38
CA ASP A 59 -12.21 10.16 5.59
C ASP A 59 -13.39 9.40 4.93
N MET A 60 -13.22 8.12 4.60
CA MET A 60 -14.27 7.29 3.99
C MET A 60 -15.30 6.83 5.03
N GLY A 61 -14.85 6.52 6.25
CA GLY A 61 -15.71 6.09 7.37
C GLY A 61 -16.76 5.05 6.95
N ASP A 62 -18.01 5.30 7.33
CA ASP A 62 -19.15 4.42 7.07
C ASP A 62 -19.55 4.33 5.58
N SER A 63 -19.08 5.26 4.74
CA SER A 63 -19.37 5.25 3.29
C SER A 63 -18.58 4.17 2.52
N CYS A 64 -17.58 3.53 3.15
CA CYS A 64 -16.75 2.51 2.50
C CYS A 64 -17.52 1.22 2.19
N TYR A 65 -18.52 0.89 3.00
CA TYR A 65 -19.34 -0.31 2.85
C TYR A 65 -20.80 0.09 2.68
N PRO A 66 -21.36 0.08 1.46
CA PRO A 66 -22.76 0.39 1.27
C PRO A 66 -23.60 -0.69 1.96
N MET A 67 -24.21 -0.37 3.11
CA MET A 67 -25.18 -1.27 3.70
C MET A 67 -26.39 -1.33 2.77
N PRO A 68 -27.00 -2.51 2.56
CA PRO A 68 -28.05 -2.71 1.56
C PRO A 68 -29.27 -1.80 1.74
N ASN A 69 -29.46 -1.20 2.93
CA ASN A 69 -30.59 -0.35 3.27
C ASN A 69 -30.22 1.13 3.48
N THR A 70 -28.98 1.55 3.22
CA THR A 70 -28.55 2.95 3.33
C THR A 70 -28.45 3.61 1.95
N PRO A 71 -28.97 4.84 1.77
CA PRO A 71 -28.80 5.56 0.52
C PRO A 71 -27.31 5.81 0.24
N PRO A 72 -26.86 5.75 -1.03
CA PRO A 72 -25.47 5.96 -1.37
C PRO A 72 -25.05 7.38 -0.96
N HIS A 73 -24.08 7.48 -0.05
CA HIS A 73 -23.54 8.76 0.41
C HIS A 73 -22.24 9.08 -0.32
N LEU A 74 -22.19 10.22 -1.01
CA LEU A 74 -21.00 10.66 -1.72
C LEU A 74 -20.07 11.43 -0.77
N THR A 75 -18.91 10.85 -0.45
CA THR A 75 -17.86 11.52 0.31
C THR A 75 -17.08 12.47 -0.59
N THR A 76 -17.20 13.79 -0.39
CA THR A 76 -16.49 14.83 -1.16
C THR A 76 -15.49 15.66 -0.34
N LYS A 77 -15.43 15.42 0.98
CA LYS A 77 -14.56 16.16 1.90
C LYS A 77 -13.24 15.40 2.15
N GLY A 78 -12.25 16.08 2.71
CA GLY A 78 -10.98 15.47 3.09
C GLY A 78 -10.07 15.21 1.89
N ILE A 79 -9.50 14.02 1.77
CA ILE A 79 -8.67 13.64 0.61
C ILE A 79 -9.48 13.53 -0.69
N PHE A 80 -10.78 13.24 -0.61
CA PHE A 80 -11.65 13.03 -1.78
C PHE A 80 -11.90 14.31 -2.59
N GLN A 81 -11.54 15.48 -2.08
CA GLN A 81 -11.59 16.73 -2.85
C GLN A 81 -10.48 16.82 -3.91
N TYR A 82 -9.37 16.09 -3.72
CA TYR A 82 -8.21 16.14 -4.63
C TYR A 82 -8.23 15.01 -5.67
N ALA A 83 -8.80 13.86 -5.33
CA ALA A 83 -8.89 12.71 -6.22
C ALA A 83 -10.18 11.94 -5.96
N ARG A 84 -10.83 11.46 -7.05
CA ARG A 84 -12.03 10.62 -6.97
C ARG A 84 -11.76 9.23 -6.40
N HIS A 85 -10.56 8.68 -6.66
CA HIS A 85 -10.14 7.35 -6.22
C HIS A 85 -8.78 7.38 -5.54
N PRO A 86 -8.67 8.04 -4.36
CA PRO A 86 -7.39 8.21 -3.69
C PRO A 86 -6.77 6.88 -3.25
N MET A 87 -7.60 5.89 -2.91
CA MET A 87 -7.17 4.53 -2.55
C MET A 87 -6.38 3.86 -3.68
N TYR A 88 -6.83 3.98 -4.94
CA TYR A 88 -6.13 3.40 -6.08
C TYR A 88 -4.80 4.09 -6.35
N ALA A 89 -4.74 5.41 -6.21
CA ALA A 89 -3.48 6.14 -6.31
C ALA A 89 -2.48 5.68 -5.25
N ILE A 90 -2.92 5.52 -4.00
CA ILE A 90 -2.08 5.01 -2.90
C ILE A 90 -1.56 3.61 -3.21
N PHE A 91 -2.41 2.71 -3.73
CA PHE A 91 -1.96 1.35 -4.10
C PHE A 91 -0.96 1.35 -5.24
N LEU A 92 -1.15 2.20 -6.25
CA LEU A 92 -0.19 2.36 -7.34
C LEU A 92 1.18 2.81 -6.80
N TRP A 93 1.20 3.84 -5.96
CA TRP A 93 2.43 4.34 -5.34
C TRP A 93 3.05 3.34 -4.36
N ALA A 94 2.23 2.57 -3.64
CA ALA A 94 2.71 1.51 -2.76
C ALA A 94 3.37 0.37 -3.54
N ALA A 95 2.86 0.01 -4.72
CA ALA A 95 3.49 -0.99 -5.59
C ALA A 95 4.89 -0.52 -6.05
N ILE A 96 5.00 0.75 -6.49
CA ILE A 96 6.28 1.37 -6.87
C ILE A 96 7.23 1.43 -5.67
N GLY A 97 6.73 1.86 -4.51
CA GLY A 97 7.50 1.92 -3.27
C GLY A 97 8.03 0.54 -2.85
N THR A 98 7.20 -0.51 -2.98
CA THR A 98 7.59 -1.90 -2.70
C THR A 98 8.70 -2.37 -3.65
N LEU A 99 8.58 -2.06 -4.93
CA LEU A 99 9.59 -2.40 -5.93
C LEU A 99 10.93 -1.71 -5.64
N LEU A 100 10.91 -0.43 -5.27
CA LEU A 100 12.10 0.33 -4.91
C LEU A 100 12.70 -0.11 -3.57
N ALA A 101 11.86 -0.41 -2.58
CA ALA A 101 12.29 -0.83 -1.23
C ALA A 101 12.94 -2.22 -1.26
N THR A 102 12.42 -3.12 -2.09
CA THR A 102 12.91 -4.50 -2.17
C THR A 102 13.98 -4.67 -3.25
N LEU A 103 13.94 -3.91 -4.36
CA LEU A 103 14.76 -4.17 -5.55
C LEU A 103 14.68 -5.63 -6.02
N ASN A 104 13.50 -6.23 -5.83
CA ASN A 104 13.27 -7.62 -6.15
C ASN A 104 12.79 -7.75 -7.59
N TRP A 105 13.56 -8.45 -8.42
CA TRP A 105 13.24 -8.59 -9.84
C TRP A 105 11.97 -9.41 -10.08
N VAL A 106 11.61 -10.33 -9.17
CA VAL A 106 10.37 -11.11 -9.24
C VAL A 106 9.16 -10.20 -9.07
N ILE A 107 9.24 -9.25 -8.14
CA ILE A 107 8.19 -8.25 -7.95
C ILE A 107 8.10 -7.34 -9.17
N SER A 108 9.24 -6.92 -9.74
CA SER A 108 9.26 -6.17 -11.00
C SER A 108 8.61 -6.95 -12.14
N TRP A 109 8.87 -8.26 -12.27
CA TRP A 109 8.23 -9.10 -13.28
C TRP A 109 6.72 -9.19 -13.06
N CYS A 110 6.26 -9.40 -11.82
CA CYS A 110 4.82 -9.44 -11.55
C CYS A 110 4.11 -8.09 -11.81
N VAL A 111 4.81 -6.97 -11.68
CA VAL A 111 4.25 -5.62 -11.90
C VAL A 111 4.29 -5.21 -13.38
N PHE A 112 5.35 -5.56 -14.11
CA PHE A 112 5.57 -5.11 -15.49
C PHE A 112 5.45 -6.20 -16.57
N GLY A 113 5.35 -7.47 -16.20
CA GLY A 113 5.39 -8.63 -17.10
C GLY A 113 4.07 -8.98 -17.79
N LEU A 114 3.28 -7.97 -18.18
CA LEU A 114 2.22 -8.09 -19.18
C LEU A 114 2.79 -7.78 -20.57
#